data_AF-A0A949UG53-F1
#
_entry.id   AF-A0A949UG53-F1
#
_cell.length_a   1.000
_cell.length_b   1.000
_cell.length_c   1.000
_cell.angle_alpha   90.00
_cell.angle_beta   90.00
_cell.angle_gamma   90.00
#
_symmetry.space_group_name_H-M   'P 1'
#
loop_
_entity.id
_entity.type
_entity.pdbx_description
1 polymer ?
#
loop_
_entity_poly.entity_id
_entity_poly.type
_entity_poly.pdbx_seq_one_letter_code
_entity_poly.pdbx_strand_id
1 'polypeptide(L)'
;MTCDEFERVLPELEGGHNLEQEQHLRTCAACAELLSDLNAIEHNARLLSDHEPSPRVWNNIEAALRREGLIRQPQPQLLPTRAESPRWRFAWLVPVAAGLLFGAGLLIMHQQANNQWARQAAVTPAAESAQTVPATATAAVADDPIITLVAARAPTMRASYESDLRAVDAYIHDAELAAQNNPNDEISQQHLTNAYEQRAMVYEMAMHRALP
;
A
#
# COMPACT_ATOMS: atom_id res chain seq x y z
N MET A 1 -25.40 -17.92 36.39
CA MET A 1 -24.86 -16.79 35.61
C MET A 1 -25.90 -15.73 35.30
N THR A 2 -25.42 -14.49 35.13
CA THR A 2 -26.15 -13.32 34.63
C THR A 2 -26.09 -13.22 33.10
N CYS A 3 -26.93 -12.38 32.49
CA CYS A 3 -26.93 -12.17 31.03
C CYS A 3 -25.58 -11.62 30.52
N ASP A 4 -24.99 -10.66 31.23
CA ASP A 4 -23.69 -10.07 30.88
C ASP A 4 -22.54 -11.10 30.97
N GLU A 5 -22.59 -12.01 31.94
CA GLU A 5 -21.66 -13.13 32.02
C GLU A 5 -21.84 -14.11 30.85
N PHE A 6 -23.09 -14.40 30.47
CA PHE A 6 -23.40 -15.29 29.36
C PHE A 6 -22.95 -14.72 28.01
N GLU A 7 -23.21 -13.44 27.74
CA GLU A 7 -22.80 -12.75 26.50
C GLU A 7 -21.28 -12.70 26.32
N ARG A 8 -20.51 -12.56 27.41
CA ARG A 8 -19.04 -12.56 27.34
C ARG A 8 -18.44 -13.89 26.94
N VAL A 9 -19.07 -15.00 27.33
CA VAL A 9 -18.57 -16.35 27.02
C VAL A 9 -19.15 -16.89 25.71
N LEU A 10 -20.05 -16.15 25.09
CA LEU A 10 -20.81 -16.55 23.90
C LEU A 10 -19.92 -16.83 22.68
N PRO A 11 -18.88 -16.01 22.38
CA PRO A 11 -17.95 -16.29 21.28
C PRO A 11 -17.15 -17.59 21.44
N GLU A 12 -16.89 -18.02 22.68
CA GLU A 12 -16.18 -19.26 22.98
C GLU A 12 -17.08 -20.51 22.98
N LEU A 13 -18.40 -20.37 22.77
CA LEU A 13 -19.36 -21.47 22.70
C LEU A 13 -19.34 -22.19 21.33
N GLU A 14 -18.17 -22.43 20.74
CA GLU A 14 -18.08 -23.29 19.57
C GLU A 14 -18.10 -24.77 20.02
N GLY A 15 -19.28 -25.40 19.98
CA GLY A 15 -19.41 -26.87 20.09
C GLY A 15 -20.06 -27.42 21.36
N GLY A 16 -20.63 -26.59 22.25
CA GLY A 16 -21.48 -27.08 23.33
C GLY A 16 -21.71 -26.09 24.47
N HIS A 17 -22.77 -26.33 25.23
CA HIS A 17 -23.10 -25.58 26.44
C HIS A 17 -22.82 -26.41 27.69
N ASN A 18 -22.35 -25.77 28.75
CA ASN A 18 -22.28 -26.34 30.09
C ASN A 18 -23.67 -26.28 30.76
N LEU A 19 -23.82 -27.03 31.86
CA LEU A 19 -25.10 -27.12 32.57
C LEU A 19 -25.63 -25.78 33.09
N GLU A 20 -24.73 -24.86 33.48
CA GLU A 20 -25.12 -23.54 33.98
C GLU A 20 -25.65 -22.63 32.85
N GLN A 21 -25.06 -22.74 31.65
CA GLN A 21 -25.45 -22.02 30.44
C GLN A 21 -26.81 -22.52 29.94
N GLU A 22 -26.99 -23.84 29.90
CA GLU A 22 -28.29 -24.45 29.57
C GLU A 22 -29.38 -24.02 30.55
N GLN A 23 -29.06 -23.96 31.85
CA GLN A 23 -30.02 -23.49 32.85
C GLN A 23 -30.39 -22.02 32.62
N HIS A 24 -29.41 -21.17 32.31
CA HIS A 24 -29.67 -19.76 32.01
C HIS A 24 -30.58 -19.61 30.79
N LEU A 25 -30.28 -20.30 29.68
CA LEU A 25 -31.07 -20.28 28.45
C LEU A 25 -32.52 -20.74 28.65
N ARG A 26 -32.78 -21.67 29.57
CA ARG A 26 -34.16 -22.08 29.91
C ARG A 26 -34.94 -21.02 30.69
N THR A 27 -34.22 -20.16 31.42
CA THR A 27 -34.84 -19.16 32.31
C THR A 27 -34.90 -17.75 31.72
N CYS A 28 -34.04 -17.44 30.75
CA CYS A 28 -33.91 -16.12 30.14
C CYS A 28 -34.26 -16.17 28.65
N ALA A 29 -35.45 -15.68 28.30
CA ALA A 29 -35.93 -15.67 26.91
C ALA A 29 -35.05 -14.82 25.98
N ALA A 30 -34.54 -13.68 26.44
CA ALA A 30 -33.71 -12.78 25.64
C ALA A 30 -32.40 -13.45 25.18
N CYS A 31 -31.72 -14.16 26.10
CA CYS A 31 -30.48 -14.87 25.75
C CYS A 31 -30.75 -16.10 24.87
N ALA A 32 -31.90 -16.76 25.04
CA ALA A 32 -32.32 -17.86 24.17
C ALA A 32 -32.63 -17.39 22.74
N GLU A 33 -33.27 -16.24 22.59
CA GLU A 33 -33.52 -15.60 21.30
C GLU A 33 -32.22 -15.20 20.60
N LEU A 34 -31.31 -14.53 21.32
CA LEU A 34 -29.98 -14.18 20.78
C LEU A 34 -29.22 -15.40 20.27
N LEU A 35 -29.21 -16.50 21.04
CA LEU A 35 -28.54 -17.73 20.62
C LEU A 35 -29.23 -18.38 19.41
N SER A 36 -30.56 -18.30 19.34
CA SER A 36 -31.32 -18.76 18.17
C SER A 36 -30.94 -17.98 16.91
N ASP A 37 -30.82 -16.65 17.02
CA ASP A 37 -30.42 -15.78 15.91
C ASP A 37 -29.00 -16.09 15.43
N LEU A 38 -28.06 -16.30 16.35
CA LEU A 38 -26.68 -16.66 16.01
C LEU A 38 -26.60 -18.03 15.32
N ASN A 39 -27.34 -19.02 15.81
CA ASN A 39 -27.47 -20.32 15.14
C ASN A 39 -28.10 -20.18 13.74
N ALA A 40 -29.07 -19.28 13.56
CA ALA A 40 -29.66 -19.00 12.27
C ALA A 40 -28.65 -18.33 11.32
N ILE A 41 -27.83 -17.40 11.80
CA ILE A 41 -26.73 -16.81 11.02
C ILE A 41 -25.73 -17.88 10.61
N GLU A 42 -25.30 -18.75 11.54
CA GLU A 42 -24.37 -19.84 11.24
C GLU A 42 -24.95 -20.79 10.17
N HIS A 43 -26.22 -21.20 10.33
CA HIS A 43 -26.89 -22.06 9.38
C HIS A 43 -26.98 -21.43 7.99
N ASN A 44 -27.37 -20.15 7.92
CA ASN A 44 -27.43 -19.41 6.67
C ASN A 44 -26.04 -19.25 6.06
N ALA A 45 -25.02 -18.92 6.87
CA ALA A 45 -23.63 -18.77 6.44
C ALA A 45 -23.12 -20.03 5.76
N ARG A 46 -23.43 -21.22 6.31
CA ARG A 46 -23.09 -22.52 5.71
C ARG A 46 -23.81 -22.80 4.38
N LEU A 47 -24.93 -22.14 4.12
CA LEU A 47 -25.68 -22.27 2.87
C LEU A 47 -25.15 -21.34 1.77
N LEU A 48 -24.37 -20.30 2.13
CA LEU A 48 -23.69 -19.50 1.13
C LEU A 48 -22.71 -20.39 0.35
N SER A 49 -22.62 -20.15 -0.95
CA SER A 49 -21.63 -20.84 -1.77
C SER A 49 -20.24 -20.42 -1.35
N ASP A 50 -19.34 -21.38 -1.13
CA ASP A 50 -17.92 -21.11 -0.96
C ASP A 50 -17.38 -20.47 -2.25
N HIS A 51 -17.15 -19.16 -2.20
CA HIS A 51 -16.52 -18.42 -3.29
C HIS A 51 -15.01 -18.43 -3.07
N GLU A 52 -14.35 -19.50 -3.51
CA GLU A 52 -12.90 -19.54 -3.56
C GLU A 52 -12.41 -18.50 -4.59
N PRO A 53 -11.57 -17.53 -4.21
CA PRO A 53 -11.06 -16.55 -5.16
C PRO A 53 -10.20 -17.25 -6.22
N SER A 54 -10.15 -16.66 -7.42
CA SER A 54 -9.40 -17.27 -8.52
C SER A 54 -7.91 -17.47 -8.15
N PRO A 55 -7.24 -18.52 -8.67
CA PRO A 55 -5.82 -18.76 -8.38
C PRO A 55 -4.90 -17.56 -8.65
N ARG A 56 -5.29 -16.67 -9.57
CA ARG A 56 -4.54 -15.42 -9.85
C ARG A 56 -4.49 -14.49 -8.65
N VAL A 57 -5.58 -14.38 -7.89
CA VAL A 57 -5.65 -13.54 -6.68
C VAL A 57 -4.68 -14.07 -5.65
N TRP A 58 -4.65 -15.38 -5.42
CA TRP A 58 -3.69 -16.01 -4.51
C TRP A 58 -2.24 -15.82 -4.91
N ASN A 59 -1.93 -15.99 -6.20
CA ASN A 59 -0.57 -15.75 -6.70
C ASN A 59 -0.15 -14.29 -6.52
N ASN A 60 -1.07 -13.34 -6.69
CA ASN A 60 -0.80 -11.92 -6.48
C ASN A 60 -0.55 -11.61 -4.99
N ILE A 61 -1.34 -12.19 -4.09
CA ILE A 61 -1.16 -12.07 -2.64
C ILE A 61 0.20 -12.65 -2.24
N GLU A 62 0.54 -13.86 -2.72
CA GLU A 62 1.83 -14.48 -2.44
C GLU A 62 2.99 -13.61 -2.94
N ALA A 63 2.89 -13.06 -4.15
CA ALA A 63 3.90 -12.17 -4.69
C ALA A 63 4.04 -10.88 -3.87
N ALA A 64 2.93 -10.29 -3.40
CA ALA A 64 2.95 -9.12 -2.54
C ALA A 64 3.64 -9.41 -1.19
N LEU A 65 3.24 -10.50 -0.52
CA LEU A 65 3.80 -10.92 0.76
C LEU A 65 5.29 -11.29 0.66
N ARG A 66 5.75 -11.81 -0.48
CA ARG A 66 7.17 -12.03 -0.76
C ARG A 66 7.94 -10.72 -0.91
N ARG A 67 7.38 -9.72 -1.58
CA ARG A 67 8.00 -8.38 -1.70
C ARG A 67 8.11 -7.68 -0.36
N GLU A 68 7.12 -7.85 0.51
CA GLU A 68 7.10 -7.34 1.88
C GLU A 68 8.02 -8.12 2.83
N GLY A 69 8.57 -9.26 2.38
CA GLY A 69 9.48 -10.10 3.17
C GLY A 69 8.79 -10.90 4.28
N LEU A 70 7.46 -10.94 4.28
CA LEU A 70 6.64 -11.71 5.22
C LEU A 70 6.69 -13.22 4.93
N ILE A 71 6.86 -13.57 3.65
CA ILE A 71 7.08 -14.97 3.22
C ILE A 71 8.53 -15.12 2.79
N ARG A 72 9.32 -15.83 3.60
CA ARG A 72 10.65 -16.31 3.20
C ARG A 72 10.47 -17.66 2.52
N GLN A 73 10.93 -17.77 1.28
CA GLN A 73 11.04 -19.10 0.68
C GLN A 73 12.04 -19.93 1.51
N PRO A 74 11.79 -21.24 1.71
CA PRO A 74 12.85 -22.15 2.10
C PRO A 74 13.86 -22.13 0.96
N GLN A 75 14.96 -21.40 1.17
CA GLN A 75 16.06 -21.38 0.22
C GLN A 75 16.47 -22.83 -0.01
N PRO A 76 16.38 -23.39 -1.24
CA PRO A 76 16.95 -24.69 -1.49
C PRO A 76 18.42 -24.55 -1.14
N GLN A 77 18.82 -25.21 -0.06
CA GLN A 77 20.21 -25.31 0.33
C GLN A 77 20.85 -26.14 -0.76
N LEU A 78 21.28 -25.46 -1.83
CA LEU A 78 22.16 -26.02 -2.84
C LEU A 78 23.44 -26.39 -2.09
N LEU A 79 23.45 -27.62 -1.58
CA LEU A 79 24.67 -28.28 -1.17
C LEU A 79 25.64 -28.15 -2.35
N PRO A 80 26.82 -27.55 -2.16
CA PRO A 80 27.77 -27.41 -3.25
C PRO A 80 28.20 -28.80 -3.66
N THR A 81 27.65 -29.31 -4.75
CA THR A 81 28.24 -30.45 -5.44
C THR A 81 29.58 -29.95 -5.95
N ARG A 82 30.64 -30.48 -5.32
CA ARG A 82 32.03 -30.19 -5.63
C ARG A 82 32.32 -30.68 -7.05
N ALA A 83 31.99 -29.86 -8.04
CA ALA A 83 32.40 -30.07 -9.42
C ALA A 83 33.89 -29.73 -9.50
N GLU A 84 34.71 -30.77 -9.45
CA GLU A 84 36.16 -30.66 -9.61
C GLU A 84 36.46 -30.19 -11.04
N SER A 85 36.74 -28.90 -11.20
CA SER A 85 37.13 -28.31 -12.49
C SER A 85 38.64 -28.00 -12.50
N PRO A 86 39.37 -28.33 -13.58
CA PRO A 86 40.83 -28.26 -13.65
C PRO A 86 41.33 -26.85 -14.02
N ARG A 87 40.74 -25.80 -13.44
CA ARG A 87 41.05 -24.39 -13.79
C ARG A 87 42.00 -23.70 -12.79
N TRP A 88 42.53 -24.43 -11.82
CA TRP A 88 43.40 -23.92 -10.76
C TRP A 88 44.89 -23.78 -11.17
N ARG A 89 45.17 -23.37 -12.41
CA ARG A 89 46.55 -23.07 -12.86
C ARG A 89 46.81 -21.58 -13.15
N PHE A 90 45.77 -20.74 -13.17
CA PHE A 90 45.90 -19.29 -13.48
C PHE A 90 45.27 -18.36 -12.44
N ALA A 91 44.87 -18.88 -11.27
CA ALA A 91 44.19 -18.12 -10.23
C ALA A 91 45.04 -16.99 -9.59
N TRP A 92 46.36 -16.97 -9.80
CA TRP A 92 47.26 -15.92 -9.29
C TRP A 92 47.45 -14.73 -10.24
N LEU A 93 46.92 -14.75 -11.47
CA LEU A 93 47.03 -13.62 -12.39
C LEU A 93 45.91 -12.57 -12.23
N VAL A 94 44.81 -12.94 -11.56
CA VAL A 94 43.66 -12.06 -11.32
C VAL A 94 43.96 -10.87 -10.39
N PRO A 95 44.65 -11.02 -9.24
CA PRO A 95 44.89 -9.88 -8.34
C PRO A 95 45.85 -8.83 -8.93
N VAL A 96 46.79 -9.24 -9.80
CA VAL A 96 47.75 -8.31 -10.43
C VAL A 96 47.06 -7.42 -11.47
N ALA A 97 46.17 -7.99 -12.28
CA ALA A 97 45.40 -7.22 -13.27
C ALA A 97 44.40 -6.25 -12.61
N ALA A 98 43.75 -6.66 -11.52
CA ALA A 98 42.83 -5.80 -10.77
C ALA A 98 43.56 -4.62 -10.11
N GLY A 99 44.75 -4.85 -9.53
CA GLY A 99 45.59 -3.79 -8.96
C GLY A 99 46.02 -2.74 -9.99
N LEU A 100 46.41 -3.16 -11.19
CA LEU A 100 46.78 -2.24 -12.28
C LEU A 100 45.60 -1.40 -12.79
N LEU A 101 44.41 -2.00 -12.93
CA LEU A 101 43.21 -1.26 -13.34
C LEU A 101 42.75 -0.25 -12.28
N PHE A 102 42.83 -0.62 -10.99
CA PHE A 102 42.46 0.29 -9.90
C PHE A 102 43.45 1.45 -9.76
N GLY A 103 44.75 1.18 -9.88
CA GLY A 103 45.79 2.21 -9.90
C GLY A 103 45.66 3.18 -11.09
N ALA A 104 45.42 2.65 -12.29
CA ALA A 104 45.19 3.47 -13.48
C ALA A 104 43.91 4.32 -13.37
N GLY A 105 42.83 3.74 -12.82
CA GLY A 105 41.57 4.46 -12.57
C GLY A 105 41.74 5.64 -11.61
N LEU A 106 42.45 5.44 -10.49
CA LEU A 106 42.73 6.51 -9.53
C LEU A 106 43.57 7.65 -10.13
N LEU A 107 44.57 7.32 -10.96
CA LEU A 107 45.39 8.33 -11.65
C LEU A 107 44.59 9.17 -12.65
N ILE A 108 43.65 8.56 -13.39
CA ILE A 108 42.80 9.28 -14.34
C ILE A 108 41.81 10.20 -13.60
N MET A 109 41.21 9.71 -12.51
CA MET A 109 40.25 10.49 -11.72
C MET A 109 40.94 11.68 -11.02
N HIS A 110 42.15 11.50 -10.51
CA HIS A 110 42.94 12.57 -9.91
C HIS A 110 43.38 13.63 -10.95
N GLN A 111 43.72 13.24 -12.17
CA GLN A 111 44.01 14.18 -13.26
C GLN A 111 42.76 14.95 -13.72
N GLN A 112 41.59 14.31 -13.76
CA GLN A 112 40.33 15.00 -14.07
C GLN A 112 39.94 15.99 -12.98
N ALA A 113 40.03 15.63 -11.71
CA ALA A 113 39.80 16.54 -10.59
C ALA A 113 40.76 17.75 -10.67
N ASN A 114 42.02 17.52 -11.04
CA ASN A 114 42.98 18.61 -11.25
C ASN A 114 42.68 19.48 -12.50
N ASN A 115 42.09 18.92 -13.54
CA ASN A 115 41.72 19.69 -14.73
C ASN A 115 40.37 20.41 -14.58
N GLN A 116 39.51 19.97 -13.64
CA GLN A 116 38.21 20.57 -13.37
C GLN A 116 38.33 21.92 -12.63
N TRP A 117 39.29 22.08 -11.70
CA TRP A 117 39.52 23.38 -11.06
C TRP A 117 40.11 24.43 -12.01
N ALA A 118 40.85 24.01 -13.04
CA ALA A 118 41.32 24.90 -14.11
C ALA A 118 40.21 25.32 -15.08
N ARG A 119 39.15 24.50 -15.27
CA ARG A 119 38.01 24.82 -16.14
C ARG A 119 36.90 25.64 -15.46
N GLN A 120 36.85 25.66 -14.13
CA GLN A 120 35.85 26.44 -13.38
C GLN A 120 36.24 27.92 -13.19
N ALA A 121 37.46 28.32 -13.56
CA ALA A 121 37.89 29.73 -13.52
C ALA A 121 37.42 30.58 -14.73
N ALA A 122 36.68 30.01 -15.69
CA ALA A 122 36.36 30.70 -16.95
C ALA A 122 34.86 30.90 -17.26
N VAL A 123 33.94 30.66 -16.32
CA VAL A 123 32.51 30.94 -16.56
C VAL A 123 31.89 31.72 -15.39
N THR A 124 31.88 33.03 -15.53
CA THR A 124 30.98 33.98 -14.86
C THR A 124 30.71 35.08 -15.91
N PRO A 125 29.46 35.35 -16.30
CA PRO A 125 28.47 36.17 -15.54
C PRO A 125 27.10 35.45 -15.42
N ALA A 126 26.33 35.59 -14.33
CA ALA A 126 25.61 36.74 -13.75
C ALA A 126 24.24 37.02 -14.40
N ALA A 127 23.23 37.23 -13.52
CA ALA A 127 21.84 37.61 -13.75
C ALA A 127 20.92 36.51 -14.35
N GLU A 128 19.65 36.31 -14.00
CA GLU A 128 18.70 36.91 -13.06
C GLU A 128 17.37 36.20 -13.37
N SER A 129 16.57 35.90 -12.35
CA SER A 129 15.09 35.75 -12.35
C SER A 129 14.64 34.51 -11.58
N ALA A 130 14.23 34.76 -10.34
CA ALA A 130 13.21 33.97 -9.68
C ALA A 130 11.93 33.97 -10.53
N GLN A 131 11.41 32.79 -10.84
CA GLN A 131 10.04 32.62 -11.29
C GLN A 131 9.35 31.67 -10.31
N THR A 132 8.67 32.28 -9.35
CA THR A 132 7.47 31.75 -8.73
C THR A 132 6.47 31.41 -9.83
N VAL A 133 6.22 30.12 -10.04
CA VAL A 133 5.13 29.68 -10.90
C VAL A 133 3.82 29.77 -10.08
N PRO A 134 2.75 30.39 -10.61
CA PRO A 134 1.53 30.66 -9.86
C PRO A 134 0.68 29.39 -9.73
N ALA A 135 0.03 29.26 -8.57
CA ALA A 135 -1.12 28.40 -8.38
C ALA A 135 -2.17 28.75 -9.44
N THR A 136 -2.26 27.93 -10.49
CA THR A 136 -3.34 28.01 -11.45
C THR A 136 -4.42 27.06 -10.98
N ALA A 137 -5.27 27.58 -10.10
CA ALA A 137 -6.54 26.99 -9.76
C ALA A 137 -7.44 27.01 -11.01
N THR A 138 -7.62 25.86 -11.65
CA THR A 138 -8.81 25.57 -12.46
C THR A 138 -8.94 24.06 -12.60
N ALA A 139 -9.59 23.45 -11.61
CA ALA A 139 -10.31 22.16 -11.64
C ALA A 139 -10.62 21.63 -10.22
N ALA A 140 -10.33 22.40 -9.16
CA ALA A 140 -10.99 22.22 -7.87
C ALA A 140 -12.49 22.52 -8.06
N VAL A 141 -13.25 21.49 -8.38
CA VAL A 141 -14.70 21.47 -8.12
C VAL A 141 -14.86 21.94 -6.68
N ALA A 142 -15.79 22.85 -6.43
CA ALA A 142 -15.94 23.47 -5.13
C ALA A 142 -16.22 22.41 -4.04
N ASP A 143 -15.18 22.01 -3.30
CA ASP A 143 -15.21 21.00 -2.24
C ASP A 143 -15.48 21.60 -0.86
N ASP A 144 -15.34 22.93 -0.75
CA ASP A 144 -15.71 23.75 0.40
C ASP A 144 -17.08 23.43 1.02
N PRO A 145 -18.19 23.25 0.26
CA PRO A 145 -19.49 22.93 0.85
C PRO A 145 -19.49 21.56 1.55
N ILE A 146 -18.79 20.56 1.00
CA ILE A 146 -18.72 19.20 1.58
C ILE A 146 -17.83 19.21 2.81
N ILE A 147 -16.66 19.85 2.74
CA ILE A 147 -15.74 19.99 3.88
C ILE A 147 -16.44 20.70 5.04
N THR A 148 -17.23 21.73 4.75
CA THR A 148 -18.03 22.45 5.74
C THR A 148 -19.12 21.56 6.36
N LEU A 149 -19.80 20.76 5.54
CA LEU A 149 -20.82 19.80 6.01
C LEU A 149 -20.21 18.73 6.92
N VAL A 150 -19.09 18.11 6.51
CA VAL A 150 -18.35 17.13 7.30
C VAL A 150 -17.84 17.75 8.59
N ALA A 151 -17.31 18.99 8.55
CA ALA A 151 -16.85 19.69 9.74
C ALA A 151 -17.98 20.00 10.72
N ALA A 152 -19.17 20.34 10.23
CA ALA A 152 -20.33 20.62 11.06
C ALA A 152 -20.88 19.36 11.75
N ARG A 153 -20.79 18.20 11.10
CA ARG A 153 -21.40 16.94 11.58
C ARG A 153 -20.43 16.00 12.29
N ALA A 154 -19.19 15.92 11.81
CA ALA A 154 -18.15 15.00 12.27
C ALA A 154 -16.79 15.73 12.39
N PRO A 155 -16.62 16.62 13.38
CA PRO A 155 -15.45 17.50 13.48
C PRO A 155 -14.12 16.76 13.63
N THR A 156 -14.13 15.57 14.26
CA THR A 156 -12.94 14.72 14.43
C THR A 156 -12.43 14.12 13.12
N MET A 157 -13.28 14.01 12.10
CA MET A 157 -12.95 13.41 10.79
C MET A 157 -12.58 14.46 9.74
N ARG A 158 -12.71 15.75 10.05
CA ARG A 158 -12.42 16.84 9.11
C ARG A 158 -10.98 16.78 8.62
N ALA A 159 -10.02 16.60 9.53
CA ALA A 159 -8.59 16.60 9.19
C ALA A 159 -8.20 15.41 8.29
N SER A 160 -8.79 14.23 8.52
CA SER A 160 -8.54 13.07 7.66
C SER A 160 -9.15 13.28 6.27
N TYR A 161 -10.39 13.77 6.18
CA TYR A 161 -11.04 14.05 4.89
C TYR A 161 -10.28 15.09 4.07
N GLU A 162 -9.81 16.17 4.70
CA GLU A 162 -9.00 17.20 4.03
C GLU A 162 -7.62 16.68 3.60
N SER A 163 -7.10 15.67 4.29
CA SER A 163 -5.89 14.95 3.86
C SER A 163 -6.18 14.03 2.66
N ASP A 164 -7.29 13.28 2.71
CA ASP A 164 -7.69 12.34 1.67
C ASP A 164 -7.98 13.06 0.35
N LEU A 165 -8.69 14.20 0.41
CA LEU A 165 -8.93 15.04 -0.77
C LEU A 165 -7.62 15.55 -1.38
N ARG A 166 -6.71 16.09 -0.57
CA ARG A 166 -5.41 16.57 -1.08
C ARG A 166 -4.59 15.46 -1.73
N ALA A 167 -4.64 14.25 -1.19
CA ALA A 167 -3.93 13.10 -1.77
C ALA A 167 -4.52 12.71 -3.13
N VAL A 168 -5.85 12.67 -3.23
CA VAL A 168 -6.55 12.35 -4.48
C VAL A 168 -6.33 13.44 -5.53
N ASP A 169 -6.41 14.72 -5.16
CA ASP A 169 -6.20 15.83 -6.09
C ASP A 169 -4.77 15.84 -6.66
N ALA A 170 -3.76 15.55 -5.83
CA ALA A 170 -2.39 15.40 -6.28
C ALA A 170 -2.26 14.22 -7.26
N TYR A 171 -2.91 13.09 -6.98
CA TYR A 171 -2.89 11.93 -7.87
C TYR A 171 -3.59 12.18 -9.20
N ILE A 172 -4.72 12.89 -9.20
CA ILE A 172 -5.42 13.31 -10.44
C ILE A 172 -4.50 14.21 -11.27
N HIS A 173 -3.84 15.18 -10.64
CA HIS A 173 -2.94 16.08 -11.35
C HIS A 173 -1.79 15.32 -12.03
N ASP A 174 -1.17 14.38 -11.32
CA ASP A 174 -0.09 13.55 -11.88
C ASP A 174 -0.58 12.65 -13.03
N ALA A 175 -1.77 12.06 -12.87
CA ALA A 175 -2.39 11.23 -13.91
C ALA A 175 -2.78 12.04 -15.15
N GLU A 176 -3.29 13.26 -14.98
CA GLU A 176 -3.58 14.19 -16.07
C GLU A 176 -2.29 14.59 -16.81
N LEU A 177 -1.21 14.88 -16.08
CA LEU A 177 0.08 15.21 -16.67
C LEU A 177 0.63 14.03 -17.50
N ALA A 178 0.53 12.80 -16.97
CA ALA A 178 0.94 11.59 -17.68
C ALA A 178 0.12 11.37 -18.97
N ALA A 179 -1.21 11.50 -18.88
CA ALA A 179 -2.11 11.36 -20.01
C ALA A 179 -1.91 12.44 -21.08
N GLN A 180 -1.60 13.68 -20.68
CA GLN A 180 -1.30 14.77 -21.60
C GLN A 180 0.04 14.57 -22.33
N ASN A 181 1.06 14.08 -21.61
CA ASN A 181 2.37 13.83 -22.20
C ASN A 181 2.35 12.66 -23.20
N ASN A 182 1.51 11.65 -22.98
CA ASN A 182 1.39 10.49 -23.87
C ASN A 182 -0.08 10.06 -24.06
N PRO A 183 -0.84 10.71 -24.97
CA PRO A 183 -2.29 10.49 -25.10
C PRO A 183 -2.69 9.06 -25.53
N ASN A 184 -1.81 8.36 -26.25
CA ASN A 184 -2.05 6.99 -26.72
C ASN A 184 -1.50 5.91 -25.75
N ASP A 185 -0.95 6.30 -24.60
CA ASP A 185 -0.51 5.33 -23.60
C ASP A 185 -1.72 4.82 -22.80
N GLU A 186 -2.06 3.55 -23.01
CA GLU A 186 -3.18 2.87 -22.34
C GLU A 186 -3.04 2.90 -20.82
N ILE A 187 -1.81 2.83 -20.31
CA ILE A 187 -1.53 2.85 -18.87
C ILE A 187 -1.86 4.21 -18.28
N SER A 188 -1.43 5.31 -18.91
CA SER A 188 -1.75 6.68 -18.48
C SER A 188 -3.27 6.95 -18.50
N GLN A 189 -3.99 6.46 -19.51
CA GLN A 189 -5.46 6.56 -19.57
C GLN A 189 -6.14 5.79 -18.43
N GLN A 190 -5.62 4.59 -18.11
CA GLN A 190 -6.12 3.81 -16.99
C GLN A 190 -5.87 4.52 -15.64
N HIS A 191 -4.69 5.12 -15.45
CA HIS A 191 -4.38 5.88 -14.24
C HIS A 191 -5.33 7.05 -14.03
N LEU A 192 -5.67 7.78 -15.10
CA LEU A 192 -6.63 8.88 -15.06
C LEU A 192 -8.03 8.39 -14.67
N THR A 193 -8.49 7.29 -15.27
CA THR A 193 -9.78 6.67 -14.93
C THR A 193 -9.82 6.29 -13.45
N ASN A 194 -8.79 5.58 -12.98
CA ASN A 194 -8.70 5.15 -11.58
C ASN A 194 -8.66 6.33 -10.61
N ALA A 195 -8.00 7.43 -10.98
CA ALA A 195 -7.90 8.63 -10.15
C ALA A 195 -9.28 9.27 -9.90
N TYR A 196 -10.11 9.36 -10.94
CA TYR A 196 -11.48 9.87 -10.81
C TYR A 196 -12.40 8.91 -10.05
N GLU A 197 -12.25 7.60 -10.22
CA GLU A 197 -13.00 6.60 -9.44
C GLU A 197 -12.67 6.69 -7.94
N GLN A 198 -11.37 6.79 -7.60
CA GLN A 198 -10.93 6.94 -6.21
C GLN A 198 -11.48 8.22 -5.59
N ARG A 199 -11.53 9.30 -6.38
CA ARG A 199 -12.14 10.55 -5.95
C ARG A 199 -13.59 10.35 -5.57
N ALA A 200 -14.41 9.77 -6.45
CA ALA A 200 -15.84 9.54 -6.18
C ALA A 200 -16.07 8.79 -4.86
N MET A 201 -15.25 7.77 -4.56
CA MET A 201 -15.29 7.01 -3.32
C MET A 201 -15.06 7.88 -2.07
N VAL A 202 -14.12 8.82 -2.13
CA VAL A 202 -13.83 9.74 -1.01
C VAL A 202 -15.04 10.65 -0.73
N TYR A 203 -15.75 11.13 -1.76
CA TYR A 203 -17.00 11.89 -1.55
C TYR A 203 -18.13 11.02 -1.03
N GLU A 204 -18.27 9.79 -1.53
CA GLU A 204 -19.30 8.88 -1.08
C GLU A 204 -19.15 8.56 0.41
N MET A 205 -17.93 8.26 0.85
CA MET A 205 -17.63 8.04 2.27
C MET A 205 -17.92 9.28 3.12
N ALA A 206 -17.64 10.48 2.60
CA ALA A 206 -17.96 11.72 3.29
C ALA A 206 -19.48 11.93 3.41
N MET A 207 -20.25 11.61 2.38
CA MET A 207 -21.71 11.72 2.38
C MET A 207 -22.38 10.72 3.31
N HIS A 208 -21.96 9.45 3.31
CA HIS A 208 -22.48 8.44 4.23
C HIS A 208 -22.30 8.84 5.69
N ARG A 209 -21.20 9.53 6.02
CA ARG A 209 -20.93 10.03 7.38
C ARG A 209 -21.67 11.33 7.70
N ALA A 210 -22.13 12.06 6.69
CA ALA A 210 -22.89 13.30 6.84
C ALA A 210 -24.40 13.06 6.95
N LEU A 211 -24.91 11.93 6.45
CA LEU A 211 -26.30 11.49 6.54
C LEU A 211 -26.65 10.96 7.95
N PRO A 212 -27.90 11.11 8.43
CA PRO A 212 -28.33 10.72 9.78
C PRO A 212 -28.50 9.21 9.99
#